data_AF-A0A2V5LFS7-F1
#
_entry.id   AF-A0A2V5LFS7-F1
#
_cell.length_a   1.000
_cell.length_b   1.000
_cell.length_c   1.000
_cell.angle_alpha   90.00
_cell.angle_beta   90.00
_cell.angle_gamma   90.00
#
_symmetry.space_group_name_H-M   'P 1'
#
loop_
_entity.id
_entity.type
_entity.pdbx_description
1 polymer ?
#
loop_
_entity_poly.entity_id
_entity_poly.type
_entity_poly.pdbx_seq_one_letter_code
_entity_poly.pdbx_strand_id
1 'polypeptide(L)'
;MLCIGTGKMVQDESRMRYLPELYFKSPAEMRQVFRDFPEAITNTLDVGERCHLDLEFGSSKYPEYPVPAGKTREEYLRELCYQGLRARYDERAAADSELTRRLEYELGVLEKTGFVSYLLIVWDFIHFAKEKGIPVGPGRGSAAGSIVAFVLGITDIDPLQFGLIFERFLNPDRVSPPDIDVDFCEARRGEVLEYVRQKYGERRVAQIITFGKLKAKSVVRDVARVLGWSYRDADRIAKMI
;
A
#
# COMPACT_ATOMS: atom_id res chain seq x y z
N MET A 1 10.63 -25.43 -13.33
CA MET A 1 10.81 -23.96 -13.23
C MET A 1 11.56 -23.36 -14.42
N LEU A 2 12.81 -23.75 -14.72
CA LEU A 2 13.57 -23.18 -15.86
C LEU A 2 12.83 -23.27 -17.20
N CYS A 3 12.27 -24.43 -17.52
CA CYS A 3 11.48 -24.63 -18.74
C CYS A 3 10.22 -23.74 -18.79
N ILE A 4 9.60 -23.44 -17.64
CA ILE A 4 8.45 -22.52 -17.58
C ILE A 4 8.92 -21.11 -17.96
N GLY A 5 9.98 -20.61 -17.32
CA GLY A 5 10.52 -19.26 -17.53
C GLY A 5 11.18 -19.04 -18.89
N THR A 6 11.78 -20.08 -19.49
CA THR A 6 12.42 -20.03 -20.83
C THR A 6 11.48 -20.42 -21.96
N GLY A 7 10.24 -20.80 -21.65
CA GLY A 7 9.26 -21.23 -22.65
C GLY A 7 9.55 -22.59 -23.31
N LYS A 8 10.57 -23.34 -22.87
CA LYS A 8 10.98 -24.64 -23.44
C LYS A 8 10.21 -25.81 -22.83
N MET A 9 10.14 -26.93 -23.55
CA MET A 9 9.62 -28.20 -23.02
C MET A 9 10.73 -28.99 -22.32
N VAL A 10 10.37 -29.95 -21.45
CA VAL A 10 11.34 -30.84 -20.79
C VAL A 10 12.07 -31.73 -21.80
N GLN A 11 11.38 -32.13 -22.88
CA GLN A 11 11.97 -32.98 -23.91
C GLN A 11 12.95 -32.23 -24.84
N ASP A 12 12.97 -30.88 -24.83
CA ASP A 12 13.88 -30.11 -25.69
C ASP A 12 15.35 -30.36 -25.29
N GLU A 13 16.16 -30.85 -26.22
CA GLU A 13 17.58 -31.14 -26.01
C GLU A 13 18.40 -29.87 -25.77
N SER A 14 18.01 -28.77 -26.43
CA SER A 14 18.67 -27.45 -26.35
C SER A 14 18.26 -26.64 -25.12
N ARG A 15 17.44 -27.20 -24.22
CA ARG A 15 16.96 -26.47 -23.03
C ARG A 15 18.10 -26.15 -22.07
N MET A 16 17.98 -24.99 -21.41
CA MET A 16 18.86 -24.65 -20.30
C MET A 16 18.75 -25.69 -19.17
N ARG A 17 19.90 -26.14 -18.67
CA ARG A 17 20.02 -27.11 -17.57
C ARG A 17 20.99 -26.57 -16.54
N TYR A 18 20.65 -26.74 -15.27
CA TYR A 18 21.59 -26.55 -14.17
C TYR A 18 22.12 -27.89 -13.69
N LEU A 19 23.23 -27.85 -12.97
CA LEU A 19 23.76 -29.01 -12.26
C LEU A 19 22.78 -29.45 -11.17
N PRO A 20 22.61 -30.77 -10.93
CA PRO A 20 21.76 -31.28 -9.84
C PRO A 20 22.20 -30.82 -8.44
N GLU A 21 23.46 -30.44 -8.32
CA GLU A 21 24.14 -30.05 -7.08
C GLU A 21 23.75 -28.66 -6.53
N LEU A 22 22.86 -27.92 -7.20
CA LEU A 22 22.42 -26.59 -6.80
C LEU A 22 21.25 -26.63 -5.82
N TYR A 23 21.52 -27.12 -4.60
CA TYR A 23 20.59 -27.07 -3.47
C TYR A 23 21.32 -26.56 -2.22
N PHE A 24 20.57 -26.29 -1.16
CA PHE A 24 21.15 -25.88 0.12
C PHE A 24 21.80 -27.09 0.80
N LYS A 25 23.09 -27.27 0.54
CA LYS A 25 23.90 -28.36 1.09
C LYS A 25 24.07 -28.21 2.60
N SER A 26 24.12 -29.36 3.28
CA SER A 26 24.48 -29.46 4.69
C SER A 26 25.96 -29.11 4.92
N PRO A 27 26.34 -28.76 6.16
CA PRO A 27 27.75 -28.52 6.50
C PRO A 27 28.67 -29.71 6.19
N ALA A 28 28.18 -30.95 6.34
CA ALA A 28 28.97 -32.15 6.05
C ALA A 28 29.25 -32.31 4.55
N GLU A 29 28.22 -32.12 3.71
CA GLU A 29 28.37 -32.13 2.25
C GLU A 29 29.32 -31.02 1.80
N MET A 30 29.21 -29.81 2.37
CA MET A 30 30.12 -28.70 2.04
C MET A 30 31.57 -29.00 2.42
N ARG A 31 31.82 -29.62 3.59
CA ARG A 31 33.18 -30.07 3.98
C ARG A 31 33.74 -31.11 3.03
N GLN A 32 32.90 -31.98 2.48
CA GLN A 32 33.35 -32.94 1.48
C GLN A 32 33.69 -32.26 0.15
N VAL A 33 32.87 -31.31 -0.30
CA VAL A 33 33.11 -30.53 -1.53
C VAL A 33 34.38 -29.69 -1.43
N PHE A 34 34.64 -29.07 -0.28
CA PHE A 34 35.79 -28.21 -0.02
C PHE A 34 36.86 -28.89 0.85
N ARG A 35 37.00 -30.22 0.78
CA ARG A 35 37.95 -30.99 1.61
C ARG A 35 39.40 -30.51 1.46
N ASP A 36 39.74 -30.02 0.27
CA ASP A 36 41.09 -29.56 -0.09
C ASP A 36 41.32 -28.09 0.34
N PHE A 37 40.26 -27.37 0.74
CA PHE A 37 40.28 -25.97 1.18
C PHE A 37 39.33 -25.72 2.38
N PRO A 38 39.59 -26.30 3.57
CA PRO A 38 38.73 -26.14 4.74
C PRO A 38 38.49 -24.67 5.13
N GLU A 39 39.48 -23.81 4.89
CA GLU A 39 39.42 -22.38 5.16
C GLU A 39 38.34 -21.66 4.34
N ALA A 40 37.99 -22.17 3.16
CA ALA A 40 36.91 -21.62 2.35
C ALA A 40 35.57 -21.67 3.11
N ILE A 41 35.36 -22.69 3.94
CA ILE A 41 34.17 -22.83 4.78
C ILE A 41 34.26 -21.91 5.99
N THR A 42 35.39 -21.89 6.71
CA THR A 42 35.53 -21.05 7.91
C THR A 42 35.40 -19.57 7.58
N ASN A 43 35.93 -19.13 6.43
CA ASN A 43 35.77 -17.76 5.95
C ASN A 43 34.31 -17.36 5.76
N THR A 44 33.40 -18.29 5.46
CA THR A 44 31.96 -17.98 5.36
C THR A 44 31.36 -17.60 6.72
N LEU A 45 31.86 -18.20 7.80
CA LEU A 45 31.45 -17.87 9.17
C LEU A 45 31.99 -16.48 9.53
N ASP A 46 33.26 -16.21 9.24
CA ASP A 46 33.87 -14.89 9.47
C ASP A 46 33.13 -13.78 8.73
N VAL A 47 32.73 -14.00 7.48
CA VAL A 47 31.92 -13.03 6.72
C VAL A 47 30.55 -12.88 7.36
N GLY A 48 29.89 -13.98 7.74
CA GLY A 48 28.59 -13.96 8.41
C GLY A 48 28.61 -13.18 9.71
N GLU A 49 29.65 -13.38 10.53
CA GLU A 49 29.86 -12.67 11.79
C GLU A 49 30.12 -11.17 11.60
N ARG A 50 30.74 -10.76 10.48
CA ARG A 50 30.96 -9.33 10.16
C ARG A 50 29.72 -8.63 9.59
N CYS A 51 28.73 -9.38 9.11
CA CYS A 51 27.52 -8.83 8.51
C CYS A 51 26.48 -8.48 9.57
N HIS A 52 26.49 -7.22 10.03
CA HIS A 52 25.44 -6.67 10.88
C HIS A 52 24.64 -5.61 10.11
N LEU A 53 23.38 -5.92 9.81
CA LEU A 53 22.44 -4.99 9.18
C LEU A 53 21.18 -4.92 10.03
N ASP A 54 20.96 -3.75 10.63
CA ASP A 54 19.73 -3.45 11.36
C ASP A 54 18.77 -2.67 10.47
N LEU A 55 17.63 -3.28 10.17
CA LEU A 55 16.52 -2.64 9.47
C LEU A 55 15.45 -2.27 10.49
N GLU A 56 15.21 -0.97 10.65
CA GLU A 56 14.15 -0.48 11.52
C GLU A 56 12.78 -0.67 10.84
N PHE A 57 11.92 -1.46 11.47
CA PHE A 57 10.53 -1.67 11.06
C PHE A 57 9.58 -1.07 12.07
N GLY A 58 8.44 -0.54 11.61
CA GLY A 58 7.40 0.01 12.48
C GLY A 58 7.61 1.47 12.89
N SER A 59 8.74 2.10 12.55
CA SER A 59 8.86 3.56 12.64
C SER A 59 8.09 4.21 11.49
N SER A 60 7.15 5.07 11.84
CA SER A 60 6.38 5.75 10.81
C SER A 60 7.15 6.94 10.23
N LYS A 61 7.24 6.98 8.91
CA LYS A 61 7.94 8.02 8.15
C LYS A 61 6.96 8.75 7.24
N TYR A 62 5.96 9.40 7.85
CA TYR A 62 4.99 10.19 7.09
C TYR A 62 5.65 11.48 6.55
N PRO A 63 5.30 11.90 5.33
CA PRO A 63 5.69 13.21 4.84
C PRO A 63 5.00 14.29 5.68
N GLU A 64 5.68 15.41 5.85
CA GLU A 64 5.06 16.61 6.40
C GLU A 64 4.32 17.37 5.30
N TYR A 65 3.11 17.84 5.61
CA TYR A 65 2.35 18.66 4.68
C TYR A 65 2.83 20.13 4.75
N PRO A 66 3.21 20.76 3.62
CA PRO A 66 3.61 22.17 3.61
C PRO A 66 2.38 23.06 3.77
N VAL A 67 2.29 23.76 4.91
CA VAL A 67 1.19 24.70 5.21
C VAL A 67 1.53 26.15 4.85
N PRO A 68 0.52 27.02 4.61
CA PRO A 68 0.74 28.44 4.42
C PRO A 68 1.52 29.10 5.56
N ALA A 69 2.32 30.11 5.23
CA ALA A 69 3.16 30.81 6.21
C ALA A 69 2.31 31.37 7.37
N GLY A 70 2.77 31.14 8.60
CA GLY A 70 2.12 31.63 9.82
C GLY A 70 1.02 30.74 10.40
N LYS A 71 0.83 29.52 9.87
CA LYS A 71 -0.10 28.53 10.41
C LYS A 71 0.61 27.24 10.77
N THR A 72 0.14 26.57 11.82
CA THR A 72 0.46 25.17 12.11
C THR A 72 -0.40 24.23 11.25
N ARG A 73 -0.04 22.95 11.18
CA ARG A 73 -0.80 21.95 10.39
C ARG A 73 -2.15 21.68 11.02
N GLU A 74 -2.17 21.68 12.34
CA GLU A 74 -3.30 21.49 13.21
C GLU A 74 -4.31 22.64 13.01
N GLU A 75 -3.85 23.89 13.03
CA GLU A 75 -4.69 25.07 12.73
C GLU A 75 -5.22 25.05 11.29
N TYR A 76 -4.37 24.71 10.32
CA TYR A 76 -4.76 24.66 8.92
C TYR A 76 -5.82 23.57 8.67
N LEU A 77 -5.65 22.39 9.26
CA LEU A 77 -6.65 21.32 9.21
C LEU A 77 -7.97 21.76 9.83
N ARG A 78 -7.95 22.38 11.02
CA ARG A 78 -9.15 22.91 11.67
C ARG A 78 -9.91 23.87 10.75
N GLU A 79 -9.20 24.84 10.18
CA GLU A 79 -9.80 25.83 9.28
C GLU A 79 -10.49 25.19 8.08
N LEU A 80 -9.82 24.25 7.40
CA LEU A 80 -10.40 23.50 6.29
C LEU A 80 -11.64 22.72 6.71
N CYS A 81 -11.60 22.07 7.88
CA CYS A 81 -12.73 21.32 8.40
C CYS A 81 -13.94 22.20 8.71
N TYR A 82 -13.74 23.37 9.32
CA TYR A 82 -14.82 24.30 9.60
C TYR A 82 -15.41 24.91 8.32
N GLN A 83 -14.59 25.18 7.31
CA GLN A 83 -15.06 25.62 5.99
C GLN A 83 -15.88 24.51 5.31
N GLY A 84 -15.38 23.26 5.33
CA GLY A 84 -16.06 22.10 4.78
C GLY A 84 -17.37 21.77 5.51
N LEU A 85 -17.41 21.93 6.83
CA LEU A 85 -18.61 21.71 7.64
C LEU A 85 -19.73 22.66 7.22
N ARG A 86 -19.42 23.95 7.04
CA ARG A 86 -20.38 24.95 6.54
C ARG A 86 -20.83 24.64 5.12
N ALA A 87 -19.91 24.23 4.25
CA ALA A 87 -20.23 23.92 2.84
C ALA A 87 -21.09 22.66 2.66
N ARG A 88 -21.00 21.68 3.58
CA ARG A 88 -21.74 20.40 3.48
C ARG A 88 -23.07 20.41 4.24
N TYR A 89 -23.16 21.13 5.35
CA TYR A 89 -24.33 21.12 6.24
C TYR A 89 -25.10 22.45 6.28
N ASP A 90 -24.65 23.50 5.59
CA ASP A 90 -25.31 24.81 5.51
C ASP A 90 -25.77 25.33 6.89
N GLU A 91 -27.06 25.68 7.04
CA GLU A 91 -27.65 26.19 8.28
C GLU A 91 -27.55 25.18 9.44
N ARG A 92 -27.55 23.87 9.13
CA ARG A 92 -27.41 22.83 10.15
C ARG A 92 -26.04 22.87 10.82
N ALA A 93 -25.00 23.35 10.12
CA ALA A 93 -23.66 23.51 10.71
C ALA A 93 -23.67 24.46 11.93
N ALA A 94 -24.55 25.46 11.95
CA ALA A 94 -24.67 26.42 13.05
C ALA A 94 -25.72 25.99 14.10
N ALA A 95 -26.74 25.24 13.70
CA ALA A 95 -27.84 24.84 14.58
C ALA A 95 -27.57 23.54 15.36
N ASP A 96 -26.77 22.64 14.79
CA ASP A 96 -26.56 21.29 15.33
C ASP A 96 -25.22 21.20 16.10
N SER A 97 -25.31 21.30 17.42
CA SER A 97 -24.14 21.20 18.31
C SER A 97 -23.49 19.81 18.28
N GLU A 98 -24.20 18.76 17.84
CA GLU A 98 -23.64 17.42 17.73
C GLU A 98 -22.57 17.33 16.64
N LEU A 99 -22.78 18.02 15.51
CA LEU A 99 -21.82 18.10 14.40
C LEU A 99 -20.48 18.66 14.88
N THR A 100 -20.54 19.81 15.57
CA THR A 100 -19.35 20.50 16.07
C THR A 100 -18.65 19.66 17.15
N ARG A 101 -19.41 19.03 18.04
CA ARG A 101 -18.86 18.14 19.08
C ARG A 101 -18.14 16.93 18.47
N ARG A 102 -18.73 16.29 17.46
CA ARG A 102 -18.12 15.15 16.76
C ARG A 102 -16.85 15.58 16.02
N LEU A 103 -16.90 16.72 15.33
CA LEU A 103 -15.75 17.25 14.60
C LEU A 103 -14.57 17.56 15.53
N GLU A 104 -14.81 18.25 16.66
CA GLU A 104 -13.77 18.57 17.64
C GLU A 104 -13.18 17.32 18.31
N TYR A 105 -14.01 16.31 18.58
CA TYR A 105 -13.52 15.01 19.09
C TYR A 105 -12.55 14.36 18.09
N GLU A 106 -12.94 14.23 16.83
CA GLU A 106 -12.12 13.60 15.80
C GLU A 106 -10.81 14.39 15.54
N LEU A 107 -10.89 15.72 15.47
CA LEU A 107 -9.72 16.60 15.36
C LEU A 107 -8.76 16.41 16.53
N GLY A 108 -9.28 16.36 17.77
CA GLY A 108 -8.47 16.11 18.96
C GLY A 108 -7.77 14.75 18.95
N VAL A 109 -8.41 13.71 18.41
CA VAL A 109 -7.77 12.38 18.24
C VAL A 109 -6.68 12.44 17.17
N LEU A 110 -6.93 13.09 16.03
CA LEU A 110 -5.94 13.24 14.95
C LEU A 110 -4.68 13.99 15.40
N GLU A 111 -4.85 15.04 16.21
CA GLU A 111 -3.75 15.81 16.79
C GLU A 111 -2.91 14.97 17.77
N LYS A 112 -3.56 14.20 18.65
CA LYS A 112 -2.88 13.32 19.61
C LYS A 112 -2.11 12.18 18.95
N THR A 113 -2.65 11.66 17.84
CA THR A 113 -2.09 10.50 17.13
C THR A 113 -1.04 10.89 16.08
N GLY A 114 -0.93 12.17 15.73
CA GLY A 114 0.07 12.68 14.79
C GLY A 114 -0.26 12.45 13.31
N PHE A 115 -1.51 12.09 12.98
CA PHE A 115 -1.94 11.79 11.59
C PHE A 115 -2.46 13.03 10.83
N VAL A 116 -2.28 14.23 11.37
CA VAL A 116 -2.71 15.50 10.75
C VAL A 116 -2.10 15.68 9.35
N SER A 117 -0.78 15.48 9.21
CA SER A 117 -0.11 15.61 7.90
C SER A 117 -0.63 14.60 6.89
N TYR A 118 -0.85 13.36 7.33
CA TYR A 118 -1.38 12.31 6.47
C TYR A 118 -2.74 12.69 5.90
N LEU A 119 -3.64 13.21 6.74
CA LEU A 119 -4.97 13.62 6.31
C LEU A 119 -4.93 14.83 5.35
N LEU A 120 -4.05 15.81 5.61
CA LEU A 120 -3.85 16.94 4.72
C LEU A 120 -3.29 16.52 3.35
N ILE A 121 -2.36 15.56 3.31
CA ILE A 121 -1.84 15.00 2.05
C ILE A 121 -2.97 14.33 1.26
N VAL A 122 -3.80 13.52 1.93
CA VAL A 122 -4.92 12.84 1.29
C VAL A 122 -5.97 13.82 0.76
N TRP A 123 -6.34 14.80 1.58
CA TRP A 123 -7.22 15.89 1.17
C TRP A 123 -6.69 16.61 -0.06
N ASP A 124 -5.41 16.95 -0.08
CA ASP A 124 -4.80 17.79 -1.10
C ASP A 124 -4.88 17.19 -2.51
N PHE A 125 -4.47 15.93 -2.69
CA PHE A 125 -4.53 15.32 -4.02
C PHE A 125 -5.98 14.99 -4.45
N ILE A 126 -6.91 14.76 -3.51
CA ILE A 126 -8.34 14.62 -3.80
C ILE A 126 -8.94 15.96 -4.22
N HIS A 127 -8.60 17.02 -3.51
CA HIS A 127 -9.05 18.38 -3.81
C HIS A 127 -8.56 18.81 -5.20
N PHE A 128 -7.27 18.61 -5.50
CA PHE A 128 -6.72 18.82 -6.84
C PHE A 128 -7.48 18.03 -7.91
N ALA A 129 -7.76 16.75 -7.66
CA ALA A 129 -8.51 15.92 -8.61
C ALA A 129 -9.91 16.48 -8.86
N LYS A 130 -10.65 16.85 -7.79
CA LYS A 130 -11.99 17.43 -7.90
C LYS A 130 -11.97 18.78 -8.63
N GLU A 131 -11.02 19.67 -8.35
CA GLU A 131 -10.85 20.96 -9.04
C GLU A 131 -10.56 20.81 -10.54
N LYS A 132 -9.81 19.77 -10.92
CA LYS A 132 -9.51 19.44 -12.33
C LYS A 132 -10.61 18.60 -13.01
N GLY A 133 -11.75 18.40 -12.34
CA GLY A 133 -12.86 17.58 -12.84
C GLY A 133 -12.48 16.11 -13.06
N ILE A 134 -11.50 15.60 -12.33
CA ILE A 134 -11.13 14.17 -12.33
C ILE A 134 -12.11 13.45 -11.39
N PRO A 135 -12.88 12.45 -11.88
CA PRO A 135 -13.77 11.70 -11.02
C PRO A 135 -13.00 10.95 -9.91
N VAL A 136 -13.43 11.16 -8.67
CA VAL A 136 -12.94 10.48 -7.47
C VAL A 136 -14.08 9.64 -6.92
N GLY A 137 -13.79 8.41 -6.49
CA GLY A 137 -14.80 7.56 -5.85
C GLY A 137 -15.29 8.15 -4.53
N PRO A 138 -16.45 7.71 -4.00
CA PRO A 138 -17.06 8.26 -2.79
C PRO A 138 -16.28 7.97 -1.48
N GLY A 139 -15.11 7.34 -1.59
CA GLY A 139 -14.33 6.77 -0.48
C GLY A 139 -14.77 5.34 -0.15
N ARG A 140 -13.81 4.49 0.23
CA ARG A 140 -14.07 3.12 0.70
C ARG A 140 -13.40 2.84 2.04
N GLY A 141 -13.82 1.75 2.69
CA GLY A 141 -13.22 1.29 3.94
C GLY A 141 -13.70 2.08 5.15
N SER A 142 -12.87 2.12 6.20
CA SER A 142 -13.22 2.75 7.47
C SER A 142 -13.23 4.28 7.41
N ALA A 143 -12.57 4.90 6.43
CA ALA A 143 -12.53 6.35 6.24
C ALA A 143 -13.93 7.01 6.20
N ALA A 144 -14.95 6.28 5.71
CA ALA A 144 -16.33 6.76 5.67
C ALA A 144 -16.94 7.02 7.07
N GLY A 145 -16.35 6.50 8.15
CA GLY A 145 -16.81 6.73 9.52
C GLY A 145 -16.35 8.05 10.16
N SER A 146 -15.52 8.84 9.46
CA SER A 146 -14.98 10.10 9.95
C SER A 146 -15.75 11.30 9.39
N ILE A 147 -16.26 12.16 10.27
CA ILE A 147 -16.85 13.44 9.86
C ILE A 147 -15.77 14.35 9.25
N VAL A 148 -14.53 14.28 9.75
CA VAL A 148 -13.39 15.03 9.20
C VAL A 148 -13.16 14.65 7.73
N ALA A 149 -13.16 13.35 7.41
CA ALA A 149 -13.02 12.89 6.03
C ALA A 149 -14.18 13.36 5.13
N PHE A 150 -15.41 13.38 5.67
CA PHE A 150 -16.59 13.84 4.94
C PHE A 150 -16.55 15.34 4.63
N VAL A 151 -16.25 16.19 5.63
CA VAL A 151 -16.23 17.66 5.45
C VAL A 151 -15.08 18.12 4.56
N LEU A 152 -13.94 17.43 4.61
CA LEU A 152 -12.82 17.67 3.68
C LEU A 152 -13.11 17.16 2.26
N GLY A 153 -14.19 16.39 2.07
CA GLY A 153 -14.55 15.80 0.80
C GLY A 153 -13.63 14.66 0.36
N ILE A 154 -12.93 14.03 1.31
CA ILE A 154 -12.23 12.76 1.13
C ILE A 154 -13.25 11.64 0.92
N THR A 155 -14.35 11.67 1.68
CA THR A 155 -15.51 10.80 1.51
C THR A 155 -16.74 11.61 1.16
N ASP A 156 -17.71 10.98 0.50
CA ASP A 156 -18.96 11.62 0.10
C ASP A 156 -20.19 11.04 0.84
N ILE A 157 -19.96 10.28 1.92
CA ILE A 157 -21.00 9.66 2.76
C ILE A 157 -21.03 10.37 4.12
N ASP A 158 -22.21 10.86 4.54
CA ASP A 158 -22.41 11.48 5.86
C ASP A 158 -22.38 10.41 6.96
N PRO A 159 -21.34 10.37 7.83
CA PRO A 159 -21.24 9.34 8.85
C PRO A 159 -22.33 9.42 9.92
N LEU A 160 -22.86 10.62 10.22
CA LEU A 160 -23.86 10.79 11.27
C LEU A 160 -25.24 10.36 10.78
N GLN A 161 -25.55 10.60 9.51
CA GLN A 161 -26.79 10.12 8.90
C GLN A 161 -26.89 8.59 8.91
N PHE A 162 -25.78 7.89 8.71
CA PHE A 162 -25.74 6.42 8.62
C PHE A 162 -25.23 5.73 9.89
N GLY A 163 -25.00 6.47 10.99
CA GLY A 163 -24.54 5.91 12.26
C GLY A 163 -23.14 5.27 12.19
N LEU A 164 -22.26 5.80 11.35
CA LEU A 164 -20.90 5.29 11.17
C LEU A 164 -19.97 5.76 12.32
N ILE A 165 -19.11 4.85 12.74
CA ILE A 165 -18.30 4.98 13.96
C ILE A 165 -16.87 5.38 13.59
N PHE A 166 -16.36 6.47 14.18
CA PHE A 166 -15.03 7.01 13.92
C PHE A 166 -13.92 6.09 14.44
N GLU A 167 -14.15 5.43 15.57
CA GLU A 167 -13.19 4.56 16.24
C GLU A 167 -12.83 3.32 15.40
N ARG A 168 -13.67 2.99 14.40
CA ARG A 168 -13.35 1.97 13.38
C ARG A 168 -12.32 2.47 12.37
N PHE A 169 -12.27 3.78 12.14
CA PHE A 169 -11.26 4.43 11.32
C PHE A 169 -9.97 4.67 12.10
N LEU A 170 -10.08 5.36 13.23
CA LEU A 170 -8.94 5.71 14.06
C LEU A 170 -9.30 5.53 15.54
N ASN A 171 -8.68 4.52 16.17
CA ASN A 171 -8.92 4.22 17.57
C ASN A 171 -7.86 4.95 18.44
N PRO A 172 -8.27 5.83 19.38
CA PRO A 172 -7.32 6.53 20.25
C PRO A 172 -6.52 5.59 21.16
N ASP A 173 -7.07 4.44 21.55
CA ASP A 173 -6.41 3.46 22.41
C ASP A 173 -5.45 2.54 21.64
N ARG A 174 -5.53 2.55 20.30
CA ARG A 174 -4.68 1.76 19.42
C ARG A 174 -4.23 2.59 18.23
N VAL A 175 -3.15 3.35 18.45
CA VAL A 175 -2.50 4.15 17.41
C VAL A 175 -1.97 3.22 16.32
N SER A 176 -2.69 3.17 15.21
CA SER A 176 -2.28 2.46 13.99
C SER A 176 -2.50 3.38 12.80
N PRO A 177 -1.61 3.32 11.78
CA PRO A 177 -1.79 4.01 10.51
C PRO A 177 -3.23 3.90 9.98
N PRO A 178 -3.96 5.02 9.81
CA PRO A 178 -5.25 4.99 9.15
C PRO A 178 -5.03 4.71 7.66
N ASP A 179 -5.70 3.68 7.13
CA ASP A 179 -5.64 3.37 5.70
C ASP A 179 -6.81 4.07 4.97
N ILE A 180 -6.49 5.05 4.13
CA ILE A 180 -7.48 5.77 3.32
C ILE A 180 -7.27 5.34 1.87
N ASP A 181 -8.13 4.43 1.47
CA ASP A 181 -8.21 3.96 0.12
C ASP A 181 -8.96 4.96 -0.78
N VAL A 182 -8.25 5.54 -1.74
CA VAL A 182 -8.81 6.52 -2.68
C VAL A 182 -8.85 5.95 -4.10
N ASP A 183 -10.03 6.03 -4.72
CA ASP A 183 -10.25 5.59 -6.09
C ASP A 183 -10.26 6.78 -7.05
N PHE A 184 -9.44 6.69 -8.10
CA PHE A 184 -9.40 7.64 -9.21
C PHE A 184 -9.81 6.95 -10.51
N CYS A 185 -10.43 7.71 -11.40
CA CYS A 185 -10.67 7.27 -12.77
C CYS A 185 -9.35 6.82 -13.44
N GLU A 186 -9.30 5.59 -13.95
CA GLU A 186 -8.09 4.96 -14.51
C GLU A 186 -7.44 5.83 -15.59
N ALA A 187 -8.23 6.41 -16.50
CA ALA A 187 -7.73 7.22 -17.62
C ALA A 187 -7.02 8.50 -17.19
N ARG A 188 -7.41 9.11 -16.05
CA ARG A 188 -6.88 10.39 -15.57
C ARG A 188 -6.07 10.28 -14.28
N ARG A 189 -5.89 9.06 -13.75
CA ARG A 189 -5.07 8.79 -12.55
C ARG A 189 -3.63 9.29 -12.71
N GLY A 190 -3.09 9.24 -13.94
CA GLY A 190 -1.74 9.73 -14.24
C GLY A 190 -1.54 11.22 -13.90
N GLU A 191 -2.56 12.06 -14.08
CA GLU A 191 -2.50 13.50 -13.77
C GLU A 191 -2.35 13.74 -12.26
N VAL A 192 -3.07 12.97 -11.44
CA VAL A 192 -2.96 13.04 -9.97
C VAL A 192 -1.59 12.56 -9.50
N LEU A 193 -1.07 11.48 -10.09
CA LEU A 193 0.27 10.98 -9.77
C LEU A 193 1.35 12.02 -10.10
N GLU A 194 1.23 12.69 -11.24
CA GLU A 194 2.16 13.73 -11.65
C GLU A 194 2.09 14.95 -10.72
N TYR A 195 0.89 15.36 -10.30
CA TYR A 195 0.71 16.38 -9.28
C TYR A 195 1.44 16.04 -7.96
N VAL A 196 1.23 14.81 -7.47
CA VAL A 196 1.88 14.33 -6.24
C VAL A 196 3.41 14.31 -6.41
N ARG A 197 3.93 13.88 -7.56
CA ARG A 197 5.38 13.91 -7.87
C ARG A 197 5.94 15.33 -7.87
N GLN A 198 5.26 16.28 -8.50
CA GLN A 198 5.71 17.67 -8.57
C GLN A 198 5.67 18.34 -7.21
N LYS A 199 4.62 18.11 -6.42
CA LYS A 199 4.43 18.75 -5.12
C LYS A 199 5.30 18.16 -4.01
N TYR A 200 5.39 16.83 -3.91
CA TYR A 200 6.12 16.14 -2.84
C TYR A 200 7.55 15.74 -3.22
N GLY A 201 7.92 15.95 -4.48
CA GLY A 201 9.27 15.73 -4.99
C GLY A 201 9.43 14.41 -5.71
N GLU A 202 10.01 14.46 -6.90
CA GLU A 202 10.17 13.32 -7.80
C GLU A 202 10.93 12.14 -7.18
N ARG A 203 11.92 12.43 -6.32
CA ARG A 203 12.73 11.40 -5.64
C ARG A 203 12.07 10.80 -4.39
N ARG A 204 10.89 11.29 -4.01
CA ARG A 204 10.16 10.87 -2.79
C ARG A 204 8.86 10.13 -3.10
N VAL A 205 8.50 10.01 -4.37
CA VAL A 205 7.27 9.39 -4.83
C VAL A 205 7.60 8.25 -5.79
N ALA A 206 7.12 7.05 -5.46
CA ALA A 206 7.31 5.84 -6.25
C ALA A 206 6.08 4.95 -6.18
N GLN A 207 5.93 4.07 -7.17
CA GLN A 207 4.89 3.04 -7.16
C GLN A 207 5.34 1.81 -6.37
N ILE A 208 4.39 1.17 -5.71
CA ILE A 208 4.61 -0.09 -5.03
C ILE A 208 4.44 -1.22 -6.05
N ILE A 209 5.45 -2.09 -6.15
CA ILE A 209 5.41 -3.24 -7.06
C ILE A 209 4.40 -4.28 -6.59
N THR A 210 3.74 -4.96 -7.54
CA THR A 210 2.93 -6.15 -7.27
C THR A 210 3.62 -7.37 -7.88
N PHE A 211 3.84 -8.42 -7.08
CA PHE A 211 4.39 -9.68 -7.56
C PHE A 211 3.27 -10.64 -7.98
N GLY A 212 3.26 -11.00 -9.27
CA GLY A 212 2.39 -12.06 -9.77
C GLY A 212 2.79 -13.41 -9.17
N LYS A 213 1.86 -14.08 -8.48
CA LYS A 213 2.04 -15.44 -7.98
C LYS A 213 1.49 -16.45 -8.99
N LEU A 214 2.13 -17.62 -9.07
CA LEU A 214 1.58 -18.77 -9.80
C LEU A 214 0.36 -19.30 -9.03
N LYS A 215 -0.84 -18.93 -9.48
CA LYS A 215 -2.11 -19.44 -8.93
C LYS A 215 -2.29 -20.90 -9.32
N ALA A 216 -3.06 -21.65 -8.53
CA ALA A 216 -3.26 -23.10 -8.71
C ALA A 216 -3.64 -23.51 -10.15
N LYS A 217 -4.56 -22.78 -10.80
CA LYS A 217 -4.95 -23.05 -12.20
C LYS A 217 -3.82 -22.75 -13.19
N SER A 218 -3.05 -21.67 -12.95
CA SER A 218 -1.93 -21.29 -13.81
C SER A 218 -0.81 -22.32 -13.73
N VAL A 219 -0.42 -22.72 -12.52
CA VAL A 219 0.69 -23.67 -12.33
C VAL A 219 0.40 -25.02 -12.97
N VAL A 220 -0.85 -25.52 -12.89
CA VAL A 220 -1.24 -26.76 -13.57
C VAL A 220 -1.07 -26.65 -15.07
N ARG A 221 -1.55 -25.55 -15.67
CA ARG A 221 -1.40 -25.32 -17.12
C ARG A 221 0.07 -25.17 -17.53
N ASP A 222 0.85 -24.42 -16.76
CA ASP A 222 2.27 -24.18 -17.05
C ASP A 222 3.13 -25.43 -16.94
N VAL A 223 2.89 -26.27 -15.92
CA VAL A 223 3.56 -27.56 -15.77
C VAL A 223 3.15 -28.52 -16.89
N ALA A 224 1.86 -28.64 -17.18
CA ALA A 224 1.36 -29.51 -18.24
C ALA A 224 1.93 -29.12 -19.61
N ARG A 225 1.99 -27.81 -19.93
CA ARG A 225 2.63 -27.29 -21.14
C ARG A 225 4.09 -27.73 -21.25
N VAL A 226 4.85 -27.57 -20.17
CA VAL A 226 6.27 -27.91 -20.14
C VAL A 226 6.53 -29.41 -20.22
N LEU A 227 5.59 -30.24 -19.76
CA LEU A 227 5.59 -31.69 -19.93
C LEU A 227 5.15 -32.15 -21.33
N GLY A 228 4.68 -31.24 -22.19
CA GLY A 228 4.23 -31.54 -23.56
C GLY A 228 2.78 -32.02 -23.66
N TRP A 229 1.95 -31.77 -22.65
CA TRP A 229 0.53 -32.14 -22.69
C TRP A 229 -0.28 -31.17 -23.56
N SER A 230 -1.41 -31.64 -24.10
CA SER A 230 -2.31 -30.78 -24.85
C SER A 230 -2.95 -29.73 -23.94
N TYR A 231 -3.20 -28.53 -24.48
CA TYR A 231 -3.89 -27.47 -23.73
C TYR A 231 -5.29 -27.92 -23.25
N ARG A 232 -5.99 -28.74 -24.04
CA ARG A 232 -7.33 -29.24 -23.70
C ARG A 232 -7.29 -30.09 -22.42
N ASP A 233 -6.32 -30.98 -22.30
CA ASP A 233 -6.19 -31.83 -21.12
C ASP A 233 -5.77 -31.03 -19.89
N ALA A 234 -4.82 -30.10 -20.07
CA ALA A 234 -4.38 -29.20 -19.02
C ALA A 234 -5.52 -28.30 -18.50
N ASP A 235 -6.35 -27.74 -19.40
CA ASP A 235 -7.47 -26.89 -19.05
C ASP A 235 -8.59 -27.65 -18.35
N ARG A 236 -8.85 -28.90 -18.77
CA ARG A 236 -9.81 -29.78 -18.08
C ARG A 236 -9.43 -29.97 -16.61
N ILE A 237 -8.16 -30.27 -16.32
CA ILE A 237 -7.67 -30.45 -14.94
C ILE A 237 -7.71 -29.12 -14.18
N ALA A 238 -7.26 -28.02 -14.80
CA ALA A 238 -7.25 -26.70 -14.16
C ALA A 238 -8.67 -26.22 -13.78
N LYS A 239 -9.71 -26.64 -14.52
CA LYS A 239 -11.12 -26.33 -14.21
C LYS A 239 -11.70 -27.13 -13.05
N MET A 240 -11.07 -28.23 -12.65
CA MET A 240 -11.49 -29.03 -11.48
C MET A 240 -11.02 -28.44 -10.14
N ILE A 241 -10.20 -27.39 -10.18
CA ILE A 241 -9.72 -26.62 -9.02
C ILE A 241 -10.70 -25.49 -8.70
#